data_AF-A0A1G3W009-F1
#
_entry.id   AF-A0A1G3W009-F1
#
_cell.length_a   1.000
_cell.length_b   1.000
_cell.length_c   1.000
_cell.angle_alpha   90.00
_cell.angle_beta   90.00
_cell.angle_gamma   90.00
#
_symmetry.space_group_name_H-M   'P 1'
#
loop_
_entity.id
_entity.type
_entity.pdbx_description
1 polymer ?
#
loop_
_entity_poly.entity_id
_entity_poly.type
_entity_poly.pdbx_seq_one_letter_code
_entity_poly.pdbx_strand_id
1 'polypeptide(L)'
;MPNNLTLRLTTAGQVFISRNRKVSHPWRWGKIAVTAVVLVTAGVFFTSLLLAWADLQYITQSYQISQAQDLKKQYLDLNGKLRIELASLTSIHRLEKLAAEYDMGVPQPSQVVNLP
;
A
#
# COMPACT_ATOMS: atom_id res chain seq x y z
N MET A 1 75.09 -15.76 -43.89
CA MET A 1 74.31 -16.50 -42.87
C MET A 1 74.88 -16.15 -41.49
N PRO A 2 74.09 -15.97 -40.41
CA PRO A 2 73.05 -14.97 -40.16
C PRO A 2 73.33 -14.13 -38.88
N ASN A 3 73.35 -12.79 -38.95
CA ASN A 3 73.55 -11.90 -37.77
C ASN A 3 72.44 -10.85 -37.58
N ASN A 4 71.24 -11.06 -38.13
CA ASN A 4 70.17 -10.06 -38.15
C ASN A 4 68.94 -10.37 -37.26
N LEU A 5 68.98 -11.43 -36.44
CA LEU A 5 67.83 -11.86 -35.63
C LEU A 5 67.83 -11.39 -34.17
N THR A 6 68.90 -10.76 -33.69
CA THR A 6 69.03 -10.38 -32.27
C THR A 6 68.59 -8.95 -31.94
N LEU A 7 68.33 -8.09 -32.93
CA LEU A 7 67.97 -6.68 -32.71
C LEU A 7 66.45 -6.40 -32.68
N ARG A 8 65.61 -7.42 -32.89
CA ARG A 8 64.14 -7.27 -32.99
C ARG A 8 63.37 -7.68 -31.74
N LEU A 9 64.01 -8.31 -30.75
CA LEU A 9 63.34 -8.77 -29.52
C LEU A 9 63.41 -7.76 -28.38
N THR A 10 64.33 -6.79 -28.43
CA THR A 10 64.47 -5.78 -27.36
C THR A 10 63.50 -4.60 -27.52
N THR A 11 62.97 -4.39 -28.73
CA THR A 11 62.04 -3.27 -29.02
C THR A 11 60.56 -3.61 -28.73
N ALA A 12 60.21 -4.89 -28.62
CA ALA A 12 58.84 -5.31 -28.30
C ALA A 12 58.53 -5.34 -26.80
N GLY A 13 59.55 -5.35 -25.93
CA GLY A 13 59.39 -5.40 -24.48
C GLY A 13 59.12 -4.04 -23.81
N GLN A 14 59.31 -2.92 -24.52
CA GLN A 14 59.25 -1.58 -23.91
C GLN A 14 57.93 -0.83 -24.16
N VAL A 15 56.99 -1.39 -24.93
CA VAL A 15 55.67 -0.77 -25.16
C VAL A 15 54.67 -1.07 -24.03
N PHE A 16 54.97 -2.06 -23.16
CA PHE A 16 54.08 -2.47 -22.07
C PHE A 16 54.48 -1.98 -20.67
N ILE A 17 55.57 -1.19 -20.55
CA ILE A 17 56.02 -0.68 -19.25
C ILE A 17 55.34 0.66 -18.95
N SER A 18 54.21 0.49 -18.27
CA SER A 18 53.60 1.41 -17.31
C SER A 18 53.62 2.89 -17.68
N ARG A 19 52.47 3.32 -18.23
CA ARG A 19 51.99 4.69 -18.10
C ARG A 19 51.95 5.04 -16.61
N ASN A 20 53.05 5.60 -16.13
CA ASN A 20 53.21 6.12 -14.79
C ASN A 20 52.24 7.31 -14.67
N ARG A 21 50.99 7.00 -14.29
CA ARG A 21 50.01 8.01 -13.89
C ARG A 21 50.64 8.70 -12.70
N LYS A 22 51.25 9.87 -12.94
CA LYS A 22 51.55 10.84 -11.90
C LYS A 22 50.25 11.02 -11.11
N VAL A 23 50.18 10.39 -9.95
CA VAL A 23 49.08 10.55 -9.00
C VAL A 23 49.31 11.92 -8.37
N SER A 24 49.03 12.97 -9.13
CA SER A 24 49.08 14.34 -8.64
C SER A 24 47.97 14.50 -7.61
N HIS A 25 48.38 14.58 -6.35
CA HIS A 25 47.61 14.94 -5.17
C HIS A 25 46.41 14.02 -4.78
N PRO A 26 46.65 12.80 -4.26
CA PRO A 26 45.61 11.82 -3.94
C PRO A 26 44.76 12.14 -2.69
N TRP A 27 45.22 13.06 -1.82
CA TRP A 27 44.61 13.22 -0.49
C TRP A 27 43.21 13.87 -0.47
N ARG A 28 42.94 14.88 -1.32
CA ARG A 28 41.62 15.56 -1.33
C ARG A 28 40.58 14.80 -2.15
N TRP A 29 40.96 14.25 -3.30
CA TRP A 29 40.07 13.47 -4.17
C TRP A 29 39.68 12.12 -3.57
N GLY A 30 40.60 11.47 -2.85
CA GLY A 30 40.29 10.25 -2.08
C GLY A 30 39.27 10.51 -0.97
N LYS A 31 39.41 11.63 -0.24
CA LYS A 31 38.43 12.02 0.80
C LYS A 31 37.06 12.30 0.21
N ILE A 32 36.98 13.01 -0.92
CA ILE A 32 35.72 13.29 -1.61
C ILE A 32 35.04 12.00 -2.07
N ALA A 33 35.80 11.07 -2.66
CA ALA A 33 35.28 9.77 -3.09
C ALA A 33 34.75 8.95 -1.91
N VAL A 34 35.48 8.91 -0.79
CA VAL A 34 35.04 8.22 0.43
C VAL A 34 33.79 8.86 1.03
N THR A 35 33.72 10.19 1.12
CA THR A 35 32.51 10.87 1.61
C THR A 35 31.31 10.65 0.69
N ALA A 36 31.51 10.59 -0.62
CA ALA A 36 30.44 10.30 -1.57
C ALA A 36 29.92 8.87 -1.40
N VAL A 37 30.80 7.89 -1.24
CA VAL A 37 30.40 6.50 -0.96
C VAL A 37 29.62 6.42 0.34
N VAL A 38 30.11 7.04 1.41
CA VAL A 38 29.42 7.06 2.72
C VAL A 38 28.03 7.70 2.61
N LEU A 39 27.90 8.82 1.89
CA LEU A 39 26.61 9.49 1.67
C LEU A 39 25.64 8.63 0.85
N VAL A 40 26.13 7.97 -0.21
CA VAL A 40 25.30 7.07 -1.01
C VAL A 40 24.83 5.89 -0.18
N THR A 41 25.74 5.27 0.58
CA THR A 41 25.40 4.15 1.46
C THR A 41 24.38 4.57 2.51
N ALA A 42 24.60 5.70 3.20
CA ALA A 42 23.63 6.24 4.15
C ALA A 42 22.29 6.54 3.48
N GLY A 43 22.30 7.15 2.29
CA GLY A 43 21.11 7.42 1.49
C GLY A 43 20.30 6.16 1.19
N VAL A 44 20.96 5.07 0.77
CA VAL A 44 20.33 3.77 0.51
C VAL A 44 19.72 3.17 1.77
N PHE A 45 20.39 3.28 2.92
CA PHE A 45 19.84 2.83 4.19
C PHE A 45 18.58 3.61 4.60
N PHE A 46 18.61 4.94 4.48
CA PHE A 46 17.45 5.77 4.82
C PHE A 46 16.28 5.55 3.86
N THR A 47 16.53 5.43 2.56
CA THR A 47 15.44 5.17 1.59
C THR A 47 14.83 3.79 1.80
N SER A 48 15.63 2.76 2.09
CA SER A 48 15.12 1.43 2.45
C SER A 48 14.25 1.46 3.70
N LEU A 49 14.66 2.21 4.74
CA LEU A 49 13.89 2.35 5.97
C LEU A 49 12.57 3.11 5.73
N LEU A 50 12.60 4.18 4.94
CA LEU A 50 11.41 4.95 4.57
C LEU A 50 10.44 4.12 3.71
N LEU A 51 10.95 3.30 2.79
CA LEU A 51 10.13 2.39 1.98
C LEU A 51 9.45 1.33 2.85
N ALA A 52 10.19 0.70 3.77
CA ALA A 52 9.62 -0.27 4.71
C ALA A 52 8.55 0.37 5.61
N TRP A 53 8.76 1.61 6.05
CA TRP A 53 7.78 2.36 6.82
C TRP A 53 6.53 2.71 6.00
N ALA A 54 6.69 3.14 4.75
CA ALA A 54 5.59 3.44 3.86
C ALA A 54 4.73 2.21 3.56
N ASP A 55 5.36 1.05 3.39
CA ASP A 55 4.67 -0.22 3.15
C ASP A 55 3.83 -0.64 4.37
N LEU A 56 4.37 -0.47 5.59
CA LEU A 56 3.62 -0.69 6.83
C LEU A 56 2.38 0.22 6.95
N GLN A 57 2.52 1.50 6.56
CA GLN A 57 1.40 2.44 6.56
C GLN A 57 0.37 2.13 5.48
N TYR A 58 0.81 1.62 4.33
CA TYR A 58 -0.07 1.22 3.25
C TYR A 58 -0.95 0.02 3.66
N ILE A 59 -0.39 -0.96 4.37
CA ILE A 59 -1.12 -2.14 4.85
C ILE A 59 -2.18 -1.74 5.88
N THR A 60 -1.86 -0.86 6.84
CA THR A 60 -2.81 -0.44 7.87
C THR A 60 -3.96 0.38 7.31
N GLN A 61 -3.69 1.29 6.37
CA GLN A 61 -4.74 2.05 5.69
C GLN A 61 -5.63 1.16 4.82
N SER A 62 -5.04 0.22 4.08
CA SER A 62 -5.80 -0.72 3.26
C SER A 62 -6.72 -1.60 4.09
N TYR A 63 -6.27 -2.02 5.27
CA TYR A 63 -7.09 -2.80 6.20
C TYR A 63 -8.26 -1.98 6.77
N GLN A 64 -8.03 -0.72 7.12
CA GLN A 64 -9.09 0.19 7.57
C GLN A 64 -10.11 0.47 6.47
N ILE A 65 -9.66 0.64 5.22
CA ILE A 65 -10.56 0.83 4.06
C ILE A 65 -11.40 -0.43 3.84
N SER A 66 -10.79 -1.63 3.89
CA SER A 66 -11.52 -2.88 3.73
C SER A 66 -12.57 -3.07 4.83
N GLN A 67 -12.21 -2.84 6.10
CA GLN A 67 -13.17 -2.94 7.20
C GLN A 67 -14.32 -1.94 7.06
N ALA A 68 -14.02 -0.70 6.68
CA ALA A 68 -15.06 0.31 6.49
C ALA A 68 -16.02 -0.06 5.34
N GLN A 69 -15.51 -0.69 4.28
CA GLN A 69 -16.33 -1.18 3.17
C GLN A 69 -17.21 -2.37 3.57
N ASP A 70 -16.67 -3.30 4.36
CA ASP A 70 -17.44 -4.45 4.87
C ASP A 70 -18.56 -4.00 5.80
N LEU A 71 -18.28 -3.07 6.73
CA LEU A 71 -19.30 -2.48 7.60
C LEU A 71 -20.38 -1.78 6.78
N LYS A 72 -20.01 -0.97 5.78
CA LYS A 72 -20.97 -0.31 4.89
C LYS A 72 -21.89 -1.32 4.20
N LYS A 73 -21.34 -2.44 3.71
CA LYS A 73 -22.13 -3.49 3.07
C LYS A 73 -23.10 -4.15 4.04
N GLN A 74 -22.66 -4.44 5.27
CA GLN A 74 -23.52 -4.98 6.32
C GLN A 74 -24.67 -4.04 6.67
N TYR A 75 -24.40 -2.73 6.81
CA TYR A 75 -25.45 -1.76 7.11
C TYR A 75 -26.47 -1.62 5.96
N LEU A 76 -26.03 -1.69 4.70
CA LEU A 76 -26.94 -1.66 3.55
C LEU A 76 -27.83 -2.90 3.49
N ASP A 77 -27.26 -4.08 3.74
CA ASP A 77 -28.03 -5.33 3.80
C ASP A 77 -29.06 -5.30 4.94
N LEU A 78 -28.65 -4.86 6.12
CA LEU A 78 -29.54 -4.74 7.29
C LEU A 78 -30.67 -3.75 7.01
N ASN A 79 -30.37 -2.58 6.44
CA ASN A 79 -31.39 -1.60 6.09
C ASN A 79 -32.37 -2.14 5.03
N GLY A 80 -31.88 -2.91 4.06
CA GLY A 80 -32.72 -3.61 3.10
C GLY A 80 -33.70 -4.58 3.78
N LYS A 81 -33.20 -5.41 4.68
CA LYS A 81 -34.01 -6.35 5.48
C LYS A 81 -35.05 -5.62 6.32
N LEU A 82 -34.64 -4.59 7.05
CA LEU A 82 -35.54 -3.78 7.88
C LEU A 82 -36.63 -3.11 7.06
N ARG A 83 -36.32 -2.61 5.86
CA ARG A 83 -37.35 -2.05 4.96
C ARG A 83 -38.36 -3.10 4.51
N ILE A 84 -37.91 -4.31 4.20
CA ILE A 84 -38.80 -5.42 3.80
C ILE A 84 -39.66 -5.86 4.98
N GLU A 85 -39.07 -5.99 6.16
CA GLU A 85 -39.80 -6.31 7.39
C GLU A 85 -40.84 -5.26 7.73
N LEU A 86 -40.46 -3.97 7.65
CA LEU A 86 -41.38 -2.86 7.85
C LEU A 86 -42.51 -2.91 6.82
N ALA A 87 -42.21 -3.05 5.53
CA ALA A 87 -43.23 -3.15 4.50
C ALA A 87 -44.17 -4.35 4.71
N SER A 88 -43.62 -5.49 5.17
CA SER A 88 -44.40 -6.67 5.52
C SER A 88 -45.30 -6.41 6.73
N LEU A 89 -44.78 -5.80 7.79
CA LEU A 89 -45.52 -5.46 9.00
C LEU A 89 -46.61 -4.42 8.74
N THR A 90 -46.35 -3.44 7.89
CA THR A 90 -47.33 -2.40 7.50
C THR A 90 -48.24 -2.84 6.37
N SER A 91 -48.04 -4.02 5.78
CA SER A 91 -48.86 -4.47 4.66
C SER A 91 -50.29 -4.73 5.13
N ILE A 92 -51.24 -4.06 4.47
CA ILE A 92 -52.67 -4.14 4.79
C ILE A 92 -53.15 -5.59 4.78
N HIS A 93 -52.76 -6.37 3.77
CA HIS A 93 -53.15 -7.77 3.67
C HIS A 93 -52.71 -8.63 4.87
N ARG A 94 -51.50 -8.41 5.40
CA ARG A 94 -51.01 -9.14 6.57
C ARG A 94 -51.73 -8.67 7.84
N LEU A 95 -51.97 -7.36 7.97
CA LEU A 95 -52.71 -6.78 9.09
C LEU A 95 -54.16 -7.26 9.12
N GLU A 96 -54.84 -7.34 7.97
CA GLU A 96 -56.20 -7.88 7.85
C GLU A 96 -56.26 -9.37 8.20
N LYS A 97 -55.27 -10.15 7.74
CA LYS A 97 -55.17 -11.57 8.12
C LYS A 97 -54.99 -11.74 9.64
N LEU A 98 -54.09 -10.96 10.24
CA LEU A 98 -53.88 -10.95 11.69
C LEU A 98 -55.13 -10.48 12.44
N ALA A 99 -55.82 -9.46 11.95
CA ALA A 99 -57.06 -8.98 12.55
C ALA A 99 -58.15 -10.06 12.52
N ALA A 100 -58.27 -10.81 11.42
CA ALA A 100 -59.19 -11.94 11.33
C ALA A 100 -58.79 -13.12 12.24
N GLU A 101 -57.49 -13.39 12.38
CA GLU A 101 -56.98 -14.48 13.22
C GLU A 101 -57.17 -14.21 14.73
N TYR A 102 -57.03 -12.95 15.15
CA TYR A 102 -57.21 -12.52 16.54
C TYR A 102 -58.59 -11.92 16.83
N ASP A 103 -59.55 -12.04 15.91
CA ASP A 103 -60.90 -11.48 15.99
C ASP A 103 -60.92 -9.98 16.37
N MET A 104 -59.91 -9.25 15.88
CA MET A 104 -59.76 -7.81 16.12
C MET A 104 -60.66 -7.02 15.15
N GLY A 105 -61.66 -6.34 15.71
CA GLY A 105 -62.53 -5.41 15.00
C GLY A 105 -62.03 -3.96 15.03
N VAL A 106 -62.81 -3.07 14.42
CA VAL A 106 -62.52 -1.62 14.43
C VAL A 106 -62.48 -1.12 15.88
N PRO A 107 -61.41 -0.43 16.32
CA PRO A 107 -61.30 0.03 17.69
C PRO A 107 -62.39 1.05 18.02
N GLN A 108 -62.92 0.99 19.24
CA GLN A 108 -63.90 1.98 19.68
C GLN A 108 -63.22 3.34 19.91
N PRO A 109 -63.91 4.48 19.70
CA PRO A 109 -63.32 5.82 19.85
C PRO A 109 -62.70 6.07 21.24
N SER A 110 -63.19 5.38 22.26
CA SER A 110 -62.68 5.42 23.64
C SER A 110 -61.34 4.69 23.85
N GLN A 111 -60.90 3.88 22.89
CA GLN A 111 -59.67 3.06 22.96
C GLN A 111 -58.48 3.69 22.21
N VAL A 112 -58.69 4.79 21.49
CA VAL A 112 -57.64 5.47 20.72
C VAL A 112 -57.08 6.63 21.55
N VAL A 113 -55.82 6.48 22.00
CA VAL A 113 -55.08 7.53 22.71
C VAL A 113 -54.09 8.17 21.75
N ASN A 114 -54.30 9.44 21.41
CA ASN A 114 -53.30 10.23 20.68
C ASN A 114 -52.22 10.70 21.67
N LEU A 115 -50.98 10.26 21.44
CA LEU A 115 -49.81 10.76 22.15
C LEU A 115 -49.34 12.06 21.47
N PRO A 116 -48.92 13.09 22.24
CA PRO A 116 -48.42 14.36 21.72
C PRO A 116 -47.06 14.25 21.03
#